data_AF-A0A5S9M5R3-F1
#
_entry.id   AF-A0A5S9M5R3-F1
#
_cell.length_a   1.000
_cell.length_b   1.000
_cell.length_c   1.000
_cell.angle_alpha   90.00
_cell.angle_beta   90.00
_cell.angle_gamma   90.00
#
_symmetry.space_group_name_H-M   'P 1'
#
loop_
_entity.id
_entity.type
_entity.pdbx_description
1 polymer ?
#
loop_
_entity_poly.entity_id
_entity_poly.type
_entity_poly.pdbx_seq_one_letter_code
_entity_poly.pdbx_strand_id
1 'polypeptide(L)'
;MAYIGDGNNVAHSLMIGCAQLGCDIAVASPKGYEPLQEVTDTAREFAKQSGAEVTVTTDPVAAVKDADVIYSDVFTSMGGKQKQRNVLLNLKNIKSITN
;
A
#
# COMPACT_ATOMS: atom_id res chain seq x y z
N MET A 1 -1.34 7.93 4.67
CA MET A 1 -1.30 6.50 5.09
C MET A 1 -0.37 5.71 4.18
N ALA A 2 0.38 4.74 4.72
CA ALA A 2 1.19 3.80 3.94
C ALA A 2 0.61 2.38 4.04
N TYR A 3 0.46 1.71 2.91
CA TYR A 3 0.18 0.28 2.85
C TYR A 3 1.40 -0.47 2.32
N ILE A 4 1.87 -1.45 3.07
CA ILE A 4 3.03 -2.26 2.73
C ILE A 4 2.58 -3.71 2.56
N GLY A 5 2.57 -4.22 1.33
CA GLY A 5 2.04 -5.56 1.07
C GLY A 5 1.76 -5.82 -0.39
N ASP A 6 1.13 -6.97 -0.64
CA ASP A 6 0.66 -7.30 -1.98
C ASP A 6 -0.48 -6.37 -2.40
N GLY A 7 -0.54 -6.02 -3.69
CA GLY A 7 -1.61 -5.28 -4.34
C GLY A 7 -2.89 -6.09 -4.49
N ASN A 8 -3.33 -6.70 -3.39
CA ASN A 8 -4.52 -7.53 -3.27
C ASN A 8 -5.78 -6.65 -3.10
N ASN A 9 -6.91 -7.32 -2.85
CA ASN A 9 -8.19 -6.66 -2.61
C ASN A 9 -8.16 -5.67 -1.42
N VAL A 10 -7.37 -5.92 -0.38
CA VAL A 10 -7.23 -4.99 0.76
C VAL A 10 -6.54 -3.71 0.30
N ALA A 11 -5.43 -3.82 -0.43
CA ALA A 11 -4.76 -2.67 -1.02
C ALA A 11 -5.72 -1.86 -1.92
N HIS A 12 -6.51 -2.55 -2.75
CA HIS A 12 -7.48 -1.91 -3.65
C HIS A 12 -8.56 -1.13 -2.89
N SER A 13 -9.17 -1.75 -1.88
CA SER A 13 -10.19 -1.08 -1.06
C SER A 13 -9.63 0.13 -0.32
N LEU A 14 -8.41 0.03 0.23
CA LEU A 14 -7.76 1.15 0.91
C LEU A 14 -7.45 2.29 -0.05
N MET A 15 -6.95 1.99 -1.26
CA MET A 15 -6.67 3.02 -2.28
C MET A 15 -7.90 3.82 -2.64
N ILE A 16 -9.01 3.14 -2.93
CA ILE A 16 -10.27 3.80 -3.29
C ILE A 16 -10.85 4.57 -2.10
N GLY A 17 -10.88 3.96 -0.91
CA GLY A 17 -11.42 4.58 0.29
C GLY A 17 -10.66 5.85 0.67
N CYS A 18 -9.33 5.79 0.71
CA CYS A 18 -8.48 6.95 1.02
C CYS A 18 -8.66 8.05 -0.03
N ALA A 19 -8.61 7.70 -1.31
CA ALA A 19 -8.80 8.66 -2.39
C ALA A 19 -10.17 9.34 -2.35
N GLN A 20 -11.24 8.65 -1.99
CA GLN A 20 -12.57 9.27 -1.86
C GLN A 20 -12.70 10.15 -0.62
N LEU A 21 -12.03 9.79 0.48
CA LEU A 21 -12.09 10.52 1.75
C LEU A 21 -11.14 11.72 1.81
N GLY A 22 -10.32 11.96 0.79
CA GLY A 22 -9.33 13.03 0.80
C GLY A 22 -8.10 12.69 1.64
N CYS A 23 -7.82 11.40 1.85
CA CYS A 23 -6.66 10.94 2.60
C CYS A 23 -5.56 10.46 1.64
N ASP A 24 -4.34 10.94 1.84
CA ASP A 24 -3.20 10.50 1.05
C ASP A 24 -2.88 9.02 1.34
N ILE A 25 -2.56 8.28 0.29
CA ILE A 25 -2.17 6.88 0.39
C ILE A 25 -0.95 6.56 -0.49
N ALA A 26 0.05 5.93 0.13
CA ALA A 26 1.20 5.34 -0.54
C ALA A 26 1.17 3.82 -0.40
N VAL A 27 1.17 3.09 -1.52
CA VAL A 27 1.21 1.63 -1.56
C VAL A 27 2.60 1.19 -1.98
N ALA A 28 3.33 0.53 -1.08
CA ALA A 28 4.55 -0.19 -1.44
C ALA A 28 4.22 -1.66 -1.69
N SER A 29 4.34 -2.09 -2.94
CA SER A 29 4.15 -3.48 -3.34
C SER A 29 5.38 -4.04 -4.06
N PRO A 30 5.78 -5.31 -3.82
CA PRO A 30 6.84 -5.94 -4.59
C PRO A 30 6.55 -5.98 -6.08
N LYS A 31 7.62 -5.97 -6.89
CA LYS A 31 7.48 -6.09 -8.35
C LYS A 31 6.73 -7.36 -8.75
N GLY A 32 5.72 -7.23 -9.60
CA GLY A 32 4.83 -8.31 -10.03
C GLY A 32 3.66 -8.61 -9.09
N TYR A 33 3.50 -7.83 -8.02
CA TYR A 33 2.40 -7.91 -7.06
C TYR A 33 1.70 -6.55 -6.92
N GLU A 34 1.89 -5.63 -7.86
CA GLU A 34 1.32 -4.30 -7.83
C GLU A 34 -0.21 -4.33 -7.83
N PRO A 35 -0.89 -3.31 -7.28
CA PRO A 35 -2.32 -3.12 -7.49
C PRO A 35 -2.66 -3.14 -8.98
N LEU A 36 -3.88 -3.57 -9.29
CA LEU A 36 -4.36 -3.53 -10.67
C LEU A 36 -4.33 -2.09 -11.19
N GLN A 37 -3.90 -1.92 -12.45
CA GLN A 37 -3.79 -0.60 -13.06
C GLN A 37 -5.15 0.12 -13.07
N GLU A 38 -6.23 -0.59 -13.40
CA GLU A 38 -7.60 -0.05 -13.39
C GLU A 38 -8.00 0.52 -12.02
N VAL A 39 -7.64 -0.18 -10.93
CA VAL A 39 -7.89 0.29 -9.56
C VAL A 39 -7.04 1.52 -9.26
N THR A 40 -5.78 1.50 -9.66
CA THR A 40 -4.85 2.63 -9.46
C THR A 40 -5.34 3.88 -10.17
N ASP A 41 -5.82 3.74 -11.41
CA ASP A 41 -6.33 4.85 -12.21
C ASP A 41 -7.63 5.39 -11.62
N THR A 42 -8.53 4.49 -11.18
CA THR A 42 -9.77 4.87 -10.49
C THR A 42 -9.49 5.62 -9.20
N ALA A 43 -8.54 5.14 -8.38
CA ALA A 43 -8.15 5.80 -7.15
C ALA A 43 -7.56 7.19 -7.43
N ARG A 44 -6.69 7.33 -8.45
CA ARG A 44 -6.15 8.63 -8.86
C ARG A 44 -7.22 9.60 -9.32
N GLU A 45 -8.26 9.12 -9.99
CA GLU A 45 -9.38 9.97 -10.41
C GLU A 45 -10.17 10.50 -9.22
N PHE A 46 -10.46 9.66 -8.22
CA PHE A 46 -11.06 10.12 -6.97
C PHE A 46 -10.14 11.08 -6.21
N ALA A 47 -8.84 10.82 -6.22
CA ALA A 47 -7.84 11.65 -5.56
C ALA A 47 -7.80 13.08 -6.14
N LYS A 48 -7.94 13.23 -7.46
CA LYS A 48 -8.07 14.56 -8.09
C LYS A 48 -9.29 15.34 -7.59
N GLN A 49 -10.38 14.64 -7.27
CA GLN A 49 -11.62 15.27 -6.82
C GLN A 49 -11.56 15.66 -5.33
N SER A 50 -10.92 14.82 -4.52
CA SER A 50 -10.83 15.02 -3.07
C SER A 50 -9.62 15.85 -2.63
N GLY A 51 -8.62 16.00 -3.50
CA GLY A 51 -7.33 16.62 -3.18
C GLY A 51 -6.31 15.67 -2.55
N ALA A 52 -6.60 14.37 -2.48
CA ALA A 52 -5.66 13.37 -2.00
C ALA A 52 -4.54 13.08 -3.00
N GLU A 53 -3.46 12.47 -2.52
CA GLU A 53 -2.38 11.89 -3.31
C GLU A 53 -2.42 10.35 -3.25
N VAL A 54 -2.30 9.69 -4.41
CA VAL A 54 -2.21 8.23 -4.53
C VAL A 54 -0.90 7.84 -5.20
N THR A 55 0.00 7.27 -4.40
CA THR A 55 1.33 6.84 -4.83
C THR A 55 1.46 5.32 -4.77
N VAL A 56 2.02 4.71 -5.82
CA VAL A 56 2.34 3.28 -5.87
C VAL A 56 3.83 3.17 -6.13
N THR A 57 4.54 2.42 -5.28
CA THR A 57 5.99 2.27 -5.33
C THR A 57 6.40 0.84 -5.02
N THR A 58 7.65 0.51 -5.32
CA THR A 58 8.29 -0.74 -4.87
C THR A 58 9.21 -0.51 -3.66
N ASP A 59 9.38 0.75 -3.25
CA ASP A 59 10.21 1.14 -2.12
C ASP A 59 9.33 1.35 -0.86
N PRO A 60 9.40 0.46 0.13
CA PRO A 60 8.65 0.59 1.38
C PRO A 60 9.09 1.80 2.21
N VAL A 61 10.37 2.21 2.13
CA VAL A 61 10.88 3.36 2.88
C VAL A 61 10.29 4.65 2.32
N ALA A 62 10.22 4.75 0.98
CA ALA A 62 9.55 5.87 0.33
C ALA A 62 8.06 5.96 0.70
N ALA A 63 7.36 4.81 0.79
CA ALA A 63 5.93 4.81 1.13
C ALA A 63 5.63 5.25 2.57
N VAL A 64 6.48 4.90 3.55
CA VAL A 64 6.24 5.22 4.96
C VAL A 64 6.76 6.58 5.40
N LYS A 65 7.59 7.25 4.58
CA LYS A 65 8.35 8.45 4.95
C LYS A 65 7.49 9.54 5.61
N ASP A 66 6.33 9.82 5.02
CA ASP A 66 5.43 10.89 5.45
C ASP A 66 4.06 10.34 5.92
N ALA A 67 4.00 9.04 6.26
CA ALA A 67 2.74 8.39 6.59
C ALA A 67 2.42 8.46 8.09
N ASP A 68 1.23 8.98 8.44
CA ASP A 68 0.73 8.98 9.82
C ASP A 68 0.37 7.57 10.32
N VAL A 69 -0.02 6.68 9.40
CA VAL A 69 -0.47 5.32 9.69
C VAL A 69 0.18 4.36 8.70
N ILE A 70 0.71 3.26 9.22
CA ILE A 70 1.30 2.17 8.44
C ILE A 70 0.41 0.94 8.59
N TYR A 71 -0.08 0.43 7.46
CA TYR A 71 -0.92 -0.76 7.37
C TYR A 71 -0.21 -1.85 6.56
N SER A 72 -0.38 -3.11 6.94
CA SER A 72 0.16 -4.26 6.20
C SER A 72 -0.79 -5.44 6.35
N ASP A 73 -0.95 -6.21 5.28
CA ASP A 73 -1.72 -7.44 5.27
C ASP A 73 -0.78 -8.66 5.16
N VAL A 74 -1.27 -9.83 5.58
CA VAL A 74 -0.51 -11.06 5.46
C VAL A 74 -0.21 -11.37 4.00
N PHE A 75 1.07 -11.59 3.67
CA PHE A 75 1.54 -11.97 2.33
C PHE A 75 1.03 -13.36 1.85
N THR A 76 0.17 -14.01 2.63
CA THR A 76 -0.45 -15.29 2.31
C THR A 76 -1.96 -15.13 2.25
N SER A 77 -2.48 -14.99 1.03
CA SER A 77 -3.93 -14.95 0.78
C SER A 77 -4.63 -16.25 1.23
N MET A 78 -5.86 -16.13 1.72
CA MET A 78 -6.69 -17.26 2.18
C MET A 78 -6.79 -18.34 1.10
N GLY A 79 -6.32 -19.56 1.41
CA GLY A 79 -6.46 -20.76 0.56
C GLY A 79 -5.27 -21.08 -0.35
N GLY A 80 -4.27 -20.20 -0.45
CA GLY A 80 -3.04 -20.44 -1.22
C GLY A 80 -2.01 -21.25 -0.42
N LYS A 81 -1.50 -22.34 -1.00
CA LYS A 81 -0.37 -23.13 -0.44
C LYS A 81 0.69 -22.20 0.15
N GLN A 82 1.11 -22.47 1.39
CA GLN A 82 2.16 -21.75 2.12
C GLN A 82 3.41 -21.56 1.25
N LYS A 83 3.48 -20.46 0.51
CA LYS A 83 4.75 -19.85 0.18
C LYS A 83 5.04 -18.96 1.36
N GLN A 84 5.79 -19.48 2.34
CA GLN A 84 6.55 -18.62 3.25
C GLN A 84 7.51 -17.82 2.37
N ARG A 85 7.03 -16.66 1.91
CA ARG A 85 7.82 -15.74 1.13
C ARG A 85 8.62 -14.97 2.17
N ASN A 86 9.94 -15.10 2.14
CA ASN A 86 10.86 -14.28 2.91
C ASN A 86 10.81 -12.83 2.40
N VAL A 87 9.64 -12.21 2.49
CA VAL A 87 9.47 -10.77 2.48
C VAL A 87 9.64 -10.35 3.94
N LEU A 88 10.81 -10.64 4.49
CA LEU A 88 11.34 -9.89 5.62
C LEU A 88 11.65 -8.49 5.10
N LEU A 89 10.61 -7.76 4.68
CA LEU A 89 10.68 -6.31 4.66
C LEU A 89 11.15 -5.94 6.05
N ASN A 90 12.21 -5.15 6.11
CA ASN A 90 12.81 -4.66 7.34
C ASN A 90 11.81 -3.76 8.10
N LEU A 91 10.69 -4.31 8.58
CA LEU A 91 9.76 -3.68 9.52
C LEU A 91 10.52 -3.27 10.80
N LYS A 92 11.66 -3.93 11.09
CA LYS A 92 12.61 -3.53 12.12
C LYS A 92 13.22 -2.14 11.87
N ASN A 93 13.49 -1.76 10.61
CA ASN A 93 14.02 -0.43 10.27
C ASN A 93 12.92 0.64 10.22
N ILE A 94 11.68 0.25 9.91
CA ILE A 94 10.54 1.19 9.87
C ILE A 94 10.19 1.70 11.28
N LYS A 95 10.27 0.83 12.31
CA LYS A 95 10.12 1.25 13.72
C LYS A 95 11.12 2.32 14.18
N SER A 96 12.23 2.52 13.46
CA SER A 96 13.23 3.55 13.78
C SER A 96 12.94 4.91 13.14
N ILE A 97 11.97 5.00 12.20
CA ILE A 97 11.72 6.20 11.40
C ILE A 97 10.51 6.98 11.93
N THR A 98 9.56 6.31 12.56
CA THR A 98 8.44 6.96 13.27
C THR A 98 8.85 7.21 14.72
N ASN A 99 8.93 8.50 15.11
CA ASN A 99 9.22 8.99 16.46
C ASN A 99 8.39 8.33 17.56
#